data_AF-A0A8J7BYH3-F1
#
_entry.id   AF-A0A8J7BYH3-F1
#
_cell.length_a   1.000
_cell.length_b   1.000
_cell.length_c   1.000
_cell.angle_alpha   90.00
_cell.angle_beta   90.00
_cell.angle_gamma   90.00
#
_symmetry.space_group_name_H-M   'P 1'
#
loop_
_entity.id
_entity.type
_entity.pdbx_description
1 polymer ?
#
loop_
_entity_poly.entity_id
_entity_poly.type
_entity_poly.pdbx_seq_one_letter_code
_entity_poly.pdbx_strand_id
1 'polypeptide(L)'
;MSDQSQKVIKEQKIPFCLSVLGLSVSVFALHFFLTPTAVVAQKSVKGLQIATVKSMDNGDNACYVTLVDQKGKVYQSVYANFEICAKEKTFLNNRVRLSYEQGRINDCQSAEPCGKSKQVTLITRMQVIR
;
A
#
# COMPACT_ATOMS: atom_id res chain seq x y z
N MET A 1 10.12 -29.22 -27.07
CA MET A 1 10.09 -29.04 -25.61
C MET A 1 9.14 -27.87 -25.33
N SER A 2 7.82 -28.11 -25.26
CA SER A 2 7.08 -28.64 -24.10
C SER A 2 7.08 -27.59 -22.97
N ASP A 3 5.99 -26.99 -22.51
CA ASP A 3 4.63 -27.51 -22.31
C ASP A 3 3.63 -26.34 -22.15
N GLN A 4 2.43 -26.48 -22.72
CA GLN A 4 1.25 -25.63 -22.47
C GLN A 4 0.54 -26.13 -21.22
N SER A 5 -0.02 -25.22 -20.39
CA SER A 5 -1.29 -25.55 -19.72
C SER A 5 -2.18 -24.34 -19.50
N GLN A 6 -3.40 -24.52 -20.00
CA GLN A 6 -4.50 -23.60 -20.22
C GLN A 6 -5.32 -23.39 -18.95
N LYS A 7 -6.04 -22.26 -18.82
CA LYS A 7 -7.42 -22.34 -18.30
C LYS A 7 -8.34 -21.19 -18.76
N VAL A 8 -9.13 -21.54 -19.78
CA VAL A 8 -10.56 -21.26 -19.97
C VAL A 8 -10.98 -19.78 -19.99
N ILE A 9 -10.99 -19.25 -21.21
CA ILE A 9 -11.76 -18.09 -21.64
C ILE A 9 -13.24 -18.49 -21.63
N LYS A 10 -14.08 -17.75 -20.88
CA LYS A 10 -15.52 -17.96 -20.83
C LYS A 10 -16.15 -17.20 -22.00
N GLU A 11 -16.58 -17.92 -23.03
CA GLU A 11 -17.35 -17.38 -24.15
C GLU A 11 -18.65 -16.75 -23.66
N GLN A 12 -18.78 -15.43 -23.83
CA GLN A 12 -20.02 -14.71 -23.60
C GLN A 12 -20.63 -14.37 -24.97
N LYS A 13 -21.62 -15.19 -25.33
CA LYS A 13 -22.38 -15.16 -26.58
C LYS A 13 -23.24 -13.88 -26.61
N ILE A 14 -22.85 -12.91 -27.43
CA ILE A 14 -23.62 -11.68 -27.66
C ILE A 14 -24.30 -11.79 -29.03
N PRO A 15 -25.62 -11.61 -29.14
CA PRO A 15 -26.30 -11.59 -30.43
C PRO A 15 -26.03 -10.27 -31.16
N PHE A 16 -25.40 -10.39 -32.33
CA PHE A 16 -25.14 -9.32 -33.27
C PHE A 16 -26.45 -8.87 -33.93
N CYS A 17 -26.86 -7.61 -33.72
CA CYS A 17 -27.86 -6.96 -34.54
C CYS A 17 -27.17 -5.80 -35.26
N LEU A 18 -26.79 -6.04 -36.51
CA LEU A 18 -26.25 -5.05 -37.43
C LEU A 18 -27.39 -4.20 -37.99
N SER A 19 -27.45 -2.95 -37.57
CA SER A 19 -28.16 -1.89 -38.30
C SER A 19 -27.18 -0.75 -38.53
N VAL A 20 -26.60 -0.73 -39.72
CA VAL A 20 -25.79 0.36 -40.26
C VAL A 20 -26.74 1.48 -40.66
N LEU A 21 -26.57 2.70 -40.12
CA LEU A 21 -26.94 3.96 -40.79
C LEU A 21 -26.31 5.15 -40.02
N GLY A 22 -25.32 5.81 -40.67
CA GLY A 22 -25.26 7.27 -40.74
C GLY A 22 -24.61 8.10 -39.62
N LEU A 23 -23.47 8.72 -39.97
CA LEU A 23 -23.07 10.11 -39.71
C LEU A 23 -22.87 10.60 -38.25
N SER A 24 -21.61 10.84 -37.88
CA SER A 24 -21.10 12.15 -37.39
C SER A 24 -19.69 11.97 -36.80
N VAL A 25 -18.70 12.58 -37.45
CA VAL A 25 -17.33 12.63 -36.93
C VAL A 25 -17.29 13.77 -35.91
N SER A 26 -17.29 13.43 -34.62
CA SER A 26 -17.07 14.41 -33.56
C SER A 26 -15.74 14.13 -32.88
N VAL A 27 -14.71 14.86 -33.30
CA VAL A 27 -13.38 14.85 -32.72
C VAL A 27 -13.43 15.66 -31.43
N PHE A 28 -13.89 15.06 -30.34
CA PHE A 28 -13.59 15.54 -28.99
C PHE A 28 -12.69 14.52 -28.31
N ALA A 29 -11.40 14.58 -28.64
CA ALA A 29 -10.35 13.93 -27.87
C ALA A 29 -10.14 14.69 -26.54
N LEU A 30 -11.13 14.64 -25.65
CA LEU A 30 -10.90 14.90 -24.23
C LEU A 30 -10.36 13.61 -23.63
N HIS A 31 -9.06 13.38 -23.83
CA HIS A 31 -8.28 12.42 -23.05
C HIS A 31 -8.10 12.98 -21.64
N PHE A 32 -9.19 13.09 -20.89
CA PHE A 32 -9.10 13.17 -19.44
C PHE A 32 -8.88 11.74 -18.94
N PHE A 33 -7.62 11.31 -18.97
CA PHE A 33 -7.21 10.09 -18.28
C PHE A 33 -7.51 10.31 -16.80
N LEU A 34 -8.70 9.92 -16.37
CA LEU A 34 -9.00 9.60 -14.98
C LEU A 34 -8.15 8.37 -14.65
N THR A 35 -6.88 8.60 -14.33
CA THR A 35 -6.08 7.60 -13.64
C THR A 35 -6.83 7.30 -12.35
N PRO A 36 -7.34 6.08 -12.14
CA PRO A 36 -7.90 5.74 -10.85
C PRO A 36 -6.77 5.94 -9.83
N THR A 37 -6.94 6.89 -8.92
CA THR A 37 -6.19 6.90 -7.67
C THR A 37 -6.56 5.61 -6.97
N ALA A 38 -5.75 4.57 -7.18
CA ALA A 38 -5.81 3.36 -6.40
C ALA A 38 -5.46 3.76 -4.97
N VAL A 39 -6.49 4.03 -4.15
CA VAL A 39 -6.34 4.18 -2.72
C VAL A 39 -5.87 2.81 -2.23
N VAL A 40 -4.56 2.67 -2.03
CA VAL A 40 -3.97 1.44 -1.52
C VAL A 40 -4.54 1.23 -0.12
N ALA A 41 -5.50 0.32 0.00
CA ALA A 41 -6.05 -0.08 1.29
C ALA A 41 -4.91 -0.63 2.15
N GLN A 42 -4.52 0.11 3.19
CA GLN A 42 -3.45 -0.29 4.09
C GLN A 42 -3.86 -1.58 4.80
N LYS A 43 -3.19 -2.68 4.46
CA LYS A 43 -3.45 -3.99 5.05
C LYS A 43 -3.09 -3.92 6.54
N SER A 44 -4.06 -4.21 7.40
CA SER A 44 -3.85 -4.22 8.85
C SER A 44 -2.70 -5.16 9.23
N VAL A 45 -1.69 -4.59 9.89
CA VAL A 45 -0.47 -5.29 10.35
C VAL A 45 -0.67 -5.86 11.76
N LYS A 46 -1.88 -5.72 12.33
CA LYS A 46 -2.25 -6.19 13.65
C LYS A 46 -1.97 -7.70 13.77
N GLY A 47 -1.03 -8.06 14.65
CA GLY A 47 -0.64 -9.44 14.92
C GLY A 47 0.72 -9.88 14.35
N LEU A 48 1.38 -9.06 13.50
CA LEU A 48 2.72 -9.37 13.01
C LEU A 48 3.77 -9.11 14.10
N GLN A 49 4.24 -10.14 14.80
CA GLN A 49 5.17 -9.96 15.92
C GLN A 49 6.65 -9.94 15.52
N ILE A 50 7.03 -10.64 14.44
CA ILE A 50 8.41 -10.79 14.00
C ILE A 50 8.49 -10.56 12.49
N ALA A 51 9.41 -9.70 12.07
CA ALA A 51 9.66 -9.43 10.65
C ALA A 51 11.10 -8.97 10.42
N THR A 52 11.51 -8.93 9.14
CA THR A 52 12.75 -8.28 8.71
C THR A 52 12.42 -6.90 8.17
N VAL A 53 13.16 -5.88 8.59
CA VAL A 53 13.02 -4.52 8.07
C VAL A 53 13.72 -4.40 6.73
N LYS A 54 13.01 -3.89 5.71
CA LYS A 54 13.55 -3.73 4.35
C LYS A 54 13.71 -2.29 3.91
N SER A 55 12.86 -1.40 4.40
CA SER A 55 13.04 0.04 4.21
C SER A 55 12.43 0.78 5.39
N MET A 56 12.94 1.99 5.61
CA MET A 56 12.45 2.93 6.60
C MET A 56 12.48 4.30 5.94
N ASP A 57 11.40 5.06 6.11
CA ASP A 57 11.29 6.41 5.56
C ASP A 57 10.70 7.33 6.64
N ASN A 58 11.45 8.37 6.96
CA ASN A 58 11.04 9.39 7.90
C ASN A 58 10.19 10.43 7.16
N GLY A 59 8.97 10.04 6.81
CA GLY A 59 8.07 10.90 6.06
C GLY A 59 7.39 11.94 6.95
N ASP A 60 6.53 12.74 6.33
CA ASP A 60 5.95 13.92 6.98
C ASP A 60 5.20 13.57 8.27
N ASN A 61 4.22 12.66 8.20
CA ASN A 61 3.27 12.43 9.29
C ASN A 61 3.60 11.21 10.17
N ALA A 62 4.53 10.35 9.74
CA ALA A 62 4.96 9.16 10.47
C ALA A 62 6.28 8.59 9.93
N CYS A 63 6.87 7.67 10.70
CA CYS A 63 7.87 6.76 10.18
C CYS A 63 7.17 5.64 9.39
N TYR A 64 7.53 5.45 8.13
CA TYR A 64 7.00 4.40 7.26
C TYR A 64 8.01 3.27 7.15
N VAL A 65 7.57 2.04 7.40
CA VAL A 65 8.45 0.87 7.42
C VAL A 65 7.94 -0.19 6.46
N THR A 66 8.85 -0.75 5.65
CA THR A 66 8.57 -1.97 4.89
C THR A 66 9.07 -3.17 5.66
N LEU A 67 8.18 -4.13 5.91
CA LEU A 67 8.45 -5.34 6.67
C LEU A 67 8.24 -6.59 5.80
N VAL A 68 9.05 -7.62 6.04
CA VAL A 68 8.86 -8.96 5.45
C VAL A 68 8.74 -9.97 6.57
N ASP A 69 7.62 -10.69 6.61
CA ASP A 69 7.40 -11.74 7.60
C ASP A 69 8.15 -13.04 7.26
N GLN A 70 8.07 -14.01 8.17
CA GLN A 70 8.75 -15.30 8.02
C GLN A 70 8.25 -16.13 6.82
N LYS A 71 7.06 -15.82 6.30
CA LYS A 71 6.46 -16.48 5.13
C LYS A 71 6.81 -15.74 3.84
N GLY A 72 7.67 -14.71 3.90
CA GLY A 72 8.04 -13.88 2.76
C GLY A 72 7.00 -12.85 2.35
N LYS A 73 5.92 -12.68 3.13
CA LYS A 73 4.89 -11.69 2.81
C LYS A 73 5.39 -10.29 3.15
N VAL A 74 5.23 -9.39 2.18
CA VAL A 74 5.63 -7.98 2.29
C VAL A 74 4.48 -7.15 2.86
N TYR A 75 4.80 -6.27 3.80
CA TYR A 75 3.92 -5.24 4.36
C TYR A 75 4.57 -3.89 4.09
N GLN A 76 3.99 -3.11 3.19
CA GLN A 76 4.50 -1.80 2.78
C GLN A 76 3.90 -0.69 3.63
N SER A 77 4.64 0.40 3.81
CA SER A 77 4.18 1.65 4.42
C SER A 77 3.49 1.45 5.78
N VAL A 78 4.07 0.59 6.62
CA VAL A 78 3.58 0.34 7.98
C VAL A 78 3.95 1.52 8.86
N TYR A 79 2.97 2.08 9.57
CA TYR A 79 3.19 3.21 10.46
C TYR A 79 4.00 2.81 11.70
N ALA A 80 5.00 3.62 12.03
CA ALA A 80 5.81 3.53 13.23
C ALA A 80 5.99 4.91 13.85
N ASN A 81 6.37 4.95 15.13
CA ASN A 81 6.80 6.18 15.78
C ASN A 81 8.06 6.75 15.11
N PHE A 82 8.19 8.07 15.07
CA PHE A 82 9.36 8.75 14.51
C PHE A 82 10.69 8.30 15.13
N GLU A 83 10.71 7.99 16.42
CA GLU A 83 11.88 7.47 17.14
C GLU A 83 12.44 6.17 16.55
N ILE A 84 11.60 5.39 15.86
CA ILE A 84 12.01 4.18 15.16
C ILE A 84 12.89 4.54 13.96
N CYS A 85 12.46 5.51 13.13
CA CYS A 85 13.24 5.98 11.99
C CYS A 85 14.54 6.67 12.41
N ALA A 86 14.58 7.33 13.57
CA ALA A 86 15.83 7.88 14.12
C ALA A 86 16.91 6.82 14.40
N LYS A 87 16.54 5.53 14.41
CA LYS A 87 17.42 4.37 14.65
C LYS A 87 17.57 3.49 13.42
N GLU A 88 17.42 4.04 12.21
CA GLU A 88 17.47 3.29 10.95
C GLU A 88 18.69 2.35 10.85
N LYS A 89 19.90 2.86 11.15
CA LYS A 89 21.15 2.06 11.11
C LYS A 89 21.11 0.81 11.99
N THR A 90 20.30 0.82 13.05
CA THR A 90 20.13 -0.31 13.95
C THR A 90 19.15 -1.33 13.40
N PHE A 91 18.10 -0.89 12.70
CA PHE A 91 16.97 -1.73 12.34
C PHE A 91 16.98 -2.22 10.89
N LEU A 92 17.52 -1.42 9.96
CA LEU A 92 17.52 -1.77 8.54
C LEU A 92 18.21 -3.11 8.29
N ASN A 93 17.57 -3.97 7.49
CA ASN A 93 18.00 -5.33 7.16
C ASN A 93 18.09 -6.31 8.34
N ASN A 94 17.71 -5.91 9.54
CA ASN A 94 17.70 -6.78 10.71
C ASN A 94 16.33 -7.41 10.93
N ARG A 95 16.37 -8.61 11.53
CA ARG A 95 15.18 -9.28 12.05
C ARG A 95 14.81 -8.63 13.39
N VAL A 96 13.55 -8.24 13.54
CA VAL A 96 13.06 -7.50 14.70
C VAL A 96 11.81 -8.13 15.28
N ARG A 97 11.63 -7.94 16.59
CA ARG A 97 10.35 -8.10 17.28
C ARG A 97 9.65 -6.75 17.33
N LEU A 98 8.37 -6.76 16.99
CA LEU A 98 7.52 -5.58 16.86
C LEU A 98 6.54 -5.51 18.03
N SER A 99 6.30 -4.31 18.54
CA SER A 99 5.20 -4.02 19.48
C SER A 99 4.40 -2.85 18.96
N TYR A 100 3.08 -2.89 19.22
CA TYR A 100 2.13 -1.98 18.61
C TYR A 100 1.21 -1.36 19.64
N GLU A 101 0.78 -0.14 19.35
CA GLU A 101 -0.27 0.57 20.09
C GLU A 101 -1.21 1.27 19.10
N GLN A 102 -2.39 1.69 19.58
CA GLN A 102 -3.22 2.60 18.81
C GLN A 102 -2.68 4.01 18.97
N GLY A 103 -2.45 4.69 17.84
CA GLY A 103 -2.04 6.09 17.80
C GLY A 103 -2.93 6.89 16.88
N ARG A 104 -2.75 8.21 16.90
CA ARG A 104 -3.39 9.13 15.95
C ARG A 104 -2.33 9.71 15.05
N ILE A 105 -2.54 9.61 13.75
CA ILE A 105 -1.73 10.32 12.74
C ILE A 105 -2.60 11.44 12.19
N ASN A 106 -2.01 12.63 12.11
CA ASN A 106 -2.64 13.78 11.48
C ASN A 106 -2.44 13.71 9.97
N ASP A 107 -3.45 14.13 9.20
CA ASP A 107 -3.37 14.10 7.74
C ASP A 107 -2.42 15.16 7.14
N CYS A 108 -1.84 16.08 7.93
CA CYS A 108 -0.96 17.14 7.45
C CYS A 108 0.04 17.65 8.54
N GLN A 109 1.11 18.32 8.11
CA GLN A 109 2.13 18.97 8.95
C GLN A 109 1.85 20.45 9.34
N SER A 110 0.89 21.10 8.69
CA SER A 110 0.60 22.54 8.82
C SER A 110 -0.58 22.86 9.74
N ALA A 111 -0.71 24.13 10.12
CA ALA A 111 -1.89 24.69 10.74
C ALA A 111 -2.85 25.22 9.65
N GLU A 112 -3.83 24.39 9.29
CA GLU A 112 -5.15 24.76 8.72
C GLU A 112 -5.44 24.67 7.20
N PRO A 113 -6.62 24.10 6.83
CA PRO A 113 -7.54 23.35 7.68
C PRO A 113 -7.07 21.89 7.79
N CYS A 114 -6.21 21.61 8.76
CA CYS A 114 -5.80 20.26 9.13
C CYS A 114 -6.68 19.83 10.28
N GLY A 115 -7.65 18.98 9.98
CA GLY A 115 -8.76 18.69 10.90
C GLY A 115 -9.15 17.22 10.96
N LYS A 116 -8.39 16.34 10.32
CA LYS A 116 -8.68 14.90 10.30
C LYS A 116 -7.46 14.16 10.84
N SER A 117 -7.68 13.48 11.97
CA SER A 117 -6.74 12.51 12.52
C SER A 117 -7.32 11.12 12.35
N LYS A 118 -6.48 10.17 11.96
CA LYS A 118 -6.88 8.77 11.78
C LYS A 118 -6.31 7.96 12.92
N GLN A 119 -7.17 7.16 13.55
CA GLN A 119 -6.69 6.11 14.44
C GLN A 119 -6.03 5.02 13.61
N VAL A 120 -4.82 4.68 13.98
CA VAL A 120 -3.99 3.71 13.26
C VAL A 120 -3.23 2.87 14.28
N THR A 121 -2.85 1.67 13.87
CA THR A 121 -1.94 0.83 14.66
C THR A 121 -0.51 1.23 14.33
N LEU A 122 0.23 1.77 15.31
CA LEU A 122 1.63 2.18 15.16
C LEU A 122 2.55 1.15 15.77
N ILE A 123 3.70 0.93 15.14
CA ILE A 123 4.84 0.29 15.77
C ILE A 123 5.46 1.30 16.75
N THR A 124 5.32 1.04 18.06
CA THR A 124 5.90 1.88 19.11
C THR A 124 7.25 1.37 19.60
N ARG A 125 7.54 0.09 19.37
CA ARG A 125 8.84 -0.51 19.73
C ARG A 125 9.31 -1.51 18.68
N MET A 126 10.60 -1.42 18.37
CA MET A 126 11.37 -2.44 17.65
C MET A 126 12.53 -2.92 18.52
N GLN A 127 12.72 -4.23 18.53
CA GLN A 127 13.88 -4.85 19.17
C GLN A 127 14.53 -5.81 18.17
N VAL A 128 15.82 -5.63 17.90
CA VAL A 128 16.59 -6.58 17.09
C VAL A 128 16.64 -7.91 17.82
N ILE A 129 16.32 -8.99 17.10
CA ILE A 129 16.44 -10.35 17.58
C ILE A 129 17.51 -11.05 16.75
N ARG A 130 18.44 -11.71 17.44
CA ARG A 130 19.51 -12.51 16.84
C ARG A 130 19.11 -13.96 16.76
#